data_AF-A0A6V7JLF3-F1
#
_entry.id   AF-A0A6V7JLF3-F1
#
_cell.length_a   1.000
_cell.length_b   1.000
_cell.length_c   1.000
_cell.angle_alpha   90.00
_cell.angle_beta   90.00
_cell.angle_gamma   90.00
#
_symmetry.space_group_name_H-M   'P 1'
#
loop_
_entity.id
_entity.type
_entity.pdbx_description
1 polymer ?
#
loop_
_entity_poly.entity_id
_entity_poly.type
_entity_poly.pdbx_seq_one_letter_code
_entity_poly.pdbx_strand_id
1 'polypeptide(L)'
;QSVHLRDRAVLTNFFQRFRSRIPSASTITLVHAAHAGATCLFQDKKTMNMIMEEVTRRGIANERLKDLERLVFALMTFNYPKTHPLYDMIAEQLVNPARENEIKKFSHTFSCALMYLSMANCYPLEIITKIMDHEYIRKVYKNNAFRVGREYLALECGLKIEVPEYKGAFLPERIYNYIAKKHAADAVWREDPSQRVQTYQKFLFEVTHYLKQIVGEKNYYIDQVLPHYRRADIILCLDREDKFVEPQPMLDALPTFHIKPAPHGYKWFALVLATFNHTFYASSEMTGPTCAKFRQLEILGYKPIT
;
A
#
# COMPACT_ATOMS: atom_id res chain seq x y z
N GLN A 1 -8.45 -30.37 -15.74
CA GLN A 1 -8.39 -29.66 -14.44
C GLN A 1 -7.77 -28.29 -14.69
N SER A 2 -8.48 -27.21 -14.38
CA SER A 2 -7.97 -25.84 -14.53
C SER A 2 -6.99 -25.55 -13.40
N VAL A 3 -5.71 -25.37 -13.74
CA VAL A 3 -4.69 -24.97 -12.78
C VAL A 3 -4.90 -23.49 -12.46
N HIS A 4 -5.37 -23.19 -11.26
CA HIS A 4 -5.45 -21.81 -10.81
C HIS A 4 -4.02 -21.28 -10.63
N LEU A 5 -3.71 -20.06 -11.10
CA LEU A 5 -2.39 -19.40 -10.96
C LEU A 5 -1.93 -19.17 -9.50
N ARG A 6 -2.73 -19.61 -8.52
CA ARG A 6 -2.40 -19.61 -7.08
C ARG A 6 -2.19 -21.02 -6.53
N ASP A 7 -2.09 -22.02 -7.40
CA ASP A 7 -1.72 -23.37 -6.98
C ASP A 7 -0.28 -23.35 -6.46
N ARG A 8 -0.16 -23.58 -5.14
CA ARG A 8 1.09 -23.56 -4.40
C ARG A 8 2.11 -24.50 -5.01
N ALA A 9 1.70 -25.70 -5.41
CA ALA A 9 2.61 -26.70 -5.93
C ALA A 9 3.22 -26.23 -7.25
N VAL A 10 2.41 -25.59 -8.09
CA VAL A 10 2.82 -25.06 -9.38
C VAL A 10 3.79 -23.89 -9.22
N LEU A 11 3.45 -22.90 -8.38
CA LEU A 11 4.35 -21.76 -8.13
C LEU A 11 5.66 -22.20 -7.48
N THR A 12 5.60 -23.11 -6.51
CA THR A 12 6.79 -23.65 -5.84
C THR A 12 7.70 -24.35 -6.83
N ASN A 13 7.14 -25.25 -7.65
CA ASN A 13 7.91 -25.99 -8.66
C ASN A 13 8.49 -25.04 -9.72
N PHE A 14 7.70 -24.07 -10.18
CA PHE A 14 8.15 -23.04 -11.10
C PHE A 14 9.37 -22.27 -10.55
N PHE A 15 9.27 -21.68 -9.36
CA PHE A 15 10.36 -20.88 -8.81
C PHE A 15 11.59 -21.71 -8.44
N GLN A 16 11.41 -22.95 -7.97
CA GLN A 16 12.52 -23.87 -7.74
C GLN A 16 13.29 -24.19 -9.02
N ARG A 17 12.59 -24.49 -10.13
CA ARG A 17 13.23 -24.73 -11.43
C ARG A 17 13.83 -23.46 -12.01
N PHE A 18 13.11 -22.33 -11.91
CA PHE A 18 13.54 -21.04 -12.43
C PHE A 18 14.83 -20.55 -11.77
N ARG A 19 15.07 -20.89 -10.50
CA ARG A 19 16.29 -20.51 -9.78
C ARG A 19 17.57 -20.86 -10.55
N SER A 20 17.62 -22.04 -11.18
CA SER A 20 18.77 -22.47 -11.99
C SER A 20 18.97 -21.66 -13.27
N ARG A 21 17.92 -20.96 -13.74
CA ARG A 21 17.93 -20.17 -14.97
C ARG A 21 18.25 -18.70 -14.73
N ILE A 22 18.23 -18.21 -13.48
CA ILE A 22 18.46 -16.80 -13.14
C ILE A 22 19.73 -16.23 -13.81
N PRO A 23 20.90 -16.88 -13.75
CA PRO A 23 22.12 -16.32 -14.34
C PRO A 23 22.03 -16.13 -15.86
N SER A 24 21.27 -16.97 -16.55
CA SER A 24 21.11 -16.96 -18.02
C SER A 24 19.85 -16.26 -18.52
N ALA A 25 18.86 -16.04 -17.65
CA ALA A 25 17.58 -15.42 -18.01
C ALA A 25 17.80 -13.94 -18.32
N SER A 26 17.00 -13.34 -19.21
CA SER A 26 17.08 -11.89 -19.49
C SER A 26 16.59 -11.04 -18.31
N THR A 27 17.00 -9.76 -18.20
CA THR A 27 16.56 -8.85 -17.12
C THR A 27 15.04 -8.71 -17.08
N ILE A 28 14.40 -8.57 -18.25
CA ILE A 28 12.93 -8.56 -18.34
C ILE A 28 12.31 -9.86 -17.80
N THR A 29 12.87 -11.04 -18.10
CA THR A 29 12.40 -12.31 -17.53
C THR A 29 12.50 -12.32 -16.01
N LEU A 30 13.59 -11.80 -15.45
CA LEU A 30 13.81 -11.70 -14.01
C LEU A 30 12.77 -10.77 -13.35
N VAL A 31 12.54 -9.59 -13.92
CA VAL A 31 11.51 -8.64 -13.45
C VAL A 31 10.12 -9.26 -13.46
N HIS A 32 9.75 -9.93 -14.56
CA HIS A 32 8.46 -10.59 -14.66
C HIS A 32 8.29 -11.76 -13.68
N ALA A 33 9.36 -12.52 -13.40
CA ALA A 33 9.34 -13.58 -12.40
C ALA A 33 9.12 -13.00 -10.99
N ALA A 34 9.84 -11.94 -10.61
CA ALA A 34 9.66 -11.25 -9.33
C ALA A 34 8.24 -10.68 -9.21
N HIS A 35 7.75 -10.02 -10.26
CA HIS A 35 6.40 -9.46 -10.31
C HIS A 35 5.31 -10.54 -10.19
N ALA A 36 5.50 -11.71 -10.81
CA ALA A 36 4.59 -12.83 -10.68
C ALA A 36 4.55 -13.35 -9.24
N GLY A 37 5.71 -13.50 -8.59
CA GLY A 37 5.79 -13.87 -7.18
C GLY A 37 5.04 -12.88 -6.29
N ALA A 38 5.28 -11.58 -6.48
CA ALA A 38 4.62 -10.51 -5.74
C ALA A 38 3.09 -10.50 -5.95
N THR A 39 2.63 -10.63 -7.20
CA THR A 39 1.19 -10.66 -7.52
C THR A 39 0.48 -11.88 -6.90
N CYS A 40 1.18 -13.00 -6.81
CA CYS A 40 0.68 -14.22 -6.19
C CYS A 40 0.88 -14.26 -4.67
N LEU A 41 1.55 -13.26 -4.08
CA LEU A 41 1.98 -13.24 -2.68
C LEU A 41 2.75 -14.49 -2.29
N PHE A 42 3.53 -15.02 -3.25
CA PHE A 42 4.37 -16.18 -3.07
C PHE A 42 5.81 -15.74 -2.86
N GLN A 43 6.38 -16.09 -1.71
CA GLN A 43 7.73 -15.71 -1.33
C GLN A 43 8.63 -16.93 -1.20
N ASP A 44 9.52 -17.09 -2.18
CA ASP A 44 10.73 -17.89 -2.04
C ASP A 44 11.91 -16.91 -1.89
N LYS A 45 12.23 -16.55 -0.63
CA LYS A 45 13.22 -15.51 -0.31
C LYS A 45 14.54 -15.69 -1.04
N LYS A 46 15.04 -16.93 -1.11
CA LYS A 46 16.30 -17.23 -1.79
C LYS A 46 16.21 -16.90 -3.28
N THR A 47 15.14 -17.33 -3.94
CA THR A 47 14.94 -17.06 -5.37
C THR A 47 14.72 -15.57 -5.63
N MET A 48 13.93 -14.88 -4.80
CA MET A 48 13.70 -13.45 -4.94
C MET A 48 14.98 -12.63 -4.74
N ASN A 49 15.79 -12.95 -3.73
CA ASN A 49 17.08 -12.27 -3.50
C ASN A 49 18.02 -12.48 -4.69
N MET A 50 18.16 -13.70 -5.19
CA MET A 50 18.97 -13.97 -6.39
C MET A 50 18.50 -13.18 -7.61
N ILE A 51 17.18 -13.01 -7.78
CA ILE A 51 16.62 -12.18 -8.85
C ILE A 51 17.01 -10.71 -8.65
N MET A 52 16.79 -10.14 -7.45
CA MET A 52 17.08 -8.74 -7.18
C MET A 52 18.58 -8.43 -7.31
N GLU A 53 19.45 -9.31 -6.82
CA GLU A 53 20.90 -9.20 -6.95
C GLU A 53 21.33 -9.21 -8.42
N GLU A 54 20.80 -10.14 -9.22
CA GLU A 54 21.16 -10.25 -10.63
C GLU A 54 20.64 -9.06 -11.47
N VAL A 55 19.45 -8.55 -11.18
CA VAL A 55 18.92 -7.32 -11.79
C VAL A 55 19.77 -6.11 -11.40
N THR A 56 20.17 -6.01 -10.13
CA THR A 56 21.07 -4.94 -9.64
C THR A 56 22.40 -4.98 -10.39
N ARG A 57 23.02 -6.16 -10.49
CA ARG A 57 24.32 -6.37 -11.15
C ARG A 57 24.32 -5.96 -12.62
N ARG A 58 23.22 -6.22 -13.33
CA ARG A 58 23.08 -5.91 -14.77
C ARG A 58 22.72 -4.46 -15.05
N GLY A 59 22.13 -3.77 -14.07
CA GLY A 59 21.57 -2.45 -14.25
C GLY A 59 20.21 -2.45 -14.95
N ILE A 60 19.52 -1.32 -14.83
CA ILE A 60 18.13 -1.14 -15.30
C ILE A 60 17.96 0.05 -16.26
N ALA A 61 19.07 0.62 -16.74
CA ALA A 61 19.06 1.83 -17.57
C ALA A 61 18.27 1.68 -18.88
N ASN A 62 18.24 0.46 -19.44
CA ASN A 62 17.54 0.15 -20.70
C ASN A 62 16.13 -0.41 -20.50
N GLU A 63 15.69 -0.59 -19.24
CA GLU A 63 14.38 -1.16 -18.95
C GLU A 63 13.26 -0.14 -19.22
N ARG A 64 12.08 -0.62 -19.61
CA ARG A 64 10.91 0.24 -19.86
C ARG A 64 10.31 0.69 -18.54
N LEU A 65 9.63 1.83 -18.53
CA LEU A 65 8.96 2.38 -17.34
C LEU A 65 7.99 1.36 -16.69
N LYS A 66 7.32 0.54 -17.49
CA LYS A 66 6.44 -0.53 -16.98
C LYS A 66 7.19 -1.63 -16.25
N ASP A 67 8.44 -1.89 -16.61
CA ASP A 67 9.25 -2.92 -15.96
C ASP A 67 9.89 -2.35 -14.69
N LEU A 68 10.25 -1.06 -14.68
CA LEU A 68 10.64 -0.33 -13.46
C LEU A 68 9.52 -0.32 -12.42
N GLU A 69 8.28 -0.03 -12.84
CA GLU A 69 7.09 -0.07 -11.97
C GLU A 69 6.86 -1.46 -11.36
N ARG A 70 6.96 -2.52 -12.17
CA ARG A 70 6.87 -3.90 -11.68
C ARG A 70 7.97 -4.28 -10.70
N LEU A 71 9.18 -3.78 -10.94
CA LEU A 71 10.33 -4.04 -10.07
C LEU A 71 10.14 -3.38 -8.71
N VAL A 72 9.74 -2.09 -8.67
CA VAL A 72 9.42 -1.44 -7.39
C VAL A 72 8.21 -2.08 -6.72
N PHE A 73 7.18 -2.49 -7.46
CA PHE A 73 6.06 -3.23 -6.90
C PHE A 73 6.53 -4.51 -6.22
N ALA A 74 7.43 -5.27 -6.83
CA ALA A 74 7.98 -6.49 -6.25
C ALA A 74 8.84 -6.21 -5.01
N LEU A 75 9.75 -5.22 -5.08
CA LEU A 75 10.59 -4.81 -3.95
C LEU A 75 9.74 -4.39 -2.75
N MET A 76 8.76 -3.50 -2.99
CA MET A 76 7.80 -3.04 -2.01
C MET A 76 7.00 -4.23 -1.45
N THR A 77 6.42 -5.08 -2.31
CA THR A 77 5.58 -6.20 -1.85
C THR A 77 6.35 -7.17 -0.96
N PHE A 78 7.59 -7.49 -1.32
CA PHE A 78 8.48 -8.37 -0.56
C PHE A 78 9.15 -7.69 0.65
N ASN A 79 8.83 -6.41 0.91
CA ASN A 79 9.33 -5.63 2.02
C ASN A 79 10.87 -5.58 2.08
N TYR A 80 11.51 -5.39 0.93
CA TYR A 80 12.96 -5.15 0.89
C TYR A 80 13.30 -3.85 1.66
N PRO A 81 14.46 -3.78 2.32
CA PRO A 81 14.84 -2.58 3.08
C PRO A 81 15.00 -1.39 2.13
N LYS A 82 14.63 -0.19 2.60
CA LYS A 82 14.76 1.05 1.81
C LYS A 82 16.19 1.33 1.31
N THR A 83 17.19 0.75 1.96
CA THR A 83 18.62 0.83 1.57
C THR A 83 18.98 -0.10 0.41
N HIS A 84 18.03 -0.88 -0.13
CA HIS A 84 18.30 -1.73 -1.28
C HIS A 84 18.60 -0.85 -2.51
N PRO A 85 19.73 -1.07 -3.23
CA PRO A 85 20.22 -0.17 -4.26
C PRO A 85 19.23 0.04 -5.43
N LEU A 86 18.41 -0.97 -5.73
CA LEU A 86 17.39 -0.85 -6.78
C LEU A 86 16.39 0.29 -6.54
N TYR A 87 16.11 0.70 -5.30
CA TYR A 87 15.22 1.84 -5.07
C TYR A 87 15.81 3.14 -5.63
N ASP A 88 17.09 3.40 -5.35
CA ASP A 88 17.80 4.58 -5.86
C ASP A 88 17.99 4.49 -7.38
N MET A 89 18.39 3.33 -7.89
CA MET A 89 18.52 3.12 -9.34
C MET A 89 17.20 3.38 -10.07
N ILE A 90 16.06 2.94 -9.50
CA ILE A 90 14.73 3.20 -10.07
C ILE A 90 14.42 4.69 -9.99
N ALA A 91 14.64 5.33 -8.84
CA ALA A 91 14.40 6.77 -8.68
C ALA A 91 15.19 7.60 -9.71
N GLU A 92 16.48 7.29 -9.92
CA GLU A 92 17.31 7.92 -10.96
C GLU A 92 16.72 7.75 -12.37
N GLN A 93 16.23 6.55 -12.70
CA GLN A 93 15.54 6.35 -13.98
C GLN A 93 14.25 7.17 -14.08
N LEU A 94 13.51 7.34 -12.99
CA LEU A 94 12.27 8.13 -12.98
C LEU A 94 12.54 9.65 -13.09
N VAL A 95 13.71 10.15 -12.67
CA VAL A 95 14.12 11.56 -12.86
C VAL A 95 14.60 11.80 -14.31
N ASN A 96 15.13 10.78 -14.98
CA ASN A 96 15.82 10.91 -16.26
C ASN A 96 15.00 11.67 -17.32
N PRO A 97 15.43 12.89 -17.74
CA PRO A 97 14.71 13.69 -18.73
C PRO A 97 14.53 12.99 -20.09
N ALA A 98 15.42 12.07 -20.45
CA ALA A 98 15.32 11.30 -21.69
C ALA A 98 14.04 10.43 -21.76
N ARG A 99 13.40 10.16 -20.61
CA ARG A 99 12.16 9.38 -20.51
C ARG A 99 10.89 10.22 -20.50
N GLU A 100 10.98 11.54 -20.68
CA GLU A 100 9.81 12.43 -20.58
C GLU A 100 8.65 12.00 -21.49
N ASN A 101 8.94 11.60 -22.74
CA ASN A 101 7.93 11.12 -23.67
C ASN A 101 7.29 9.79 -23.23
N GLU A 102 8.09 8.88 -22.67
CA GLU A 102 7.60 7.61 -22.11
C GLU A 102 6.69 7.86 -20.90
N ILE A 103 7.11 8.75 -20.00
CA ILE A 103 6.35 9.16 -18.81
C ILE A 103 5.02 9.82 -19.20
N LYS A 104 5.03 10.73 -20.17
CA LYS A 104 3.79 11.35 -20.69
C LYS A 104 2.82 10.31 -21.25
N LYS A 105 3.34 9.30 -21.96
CA LYS A 105 2.53 8.23 -22.54
C LYS A 105 1.99 7.25 -21.48
N PHE A 106 2.75 6.99 -20.43
CA PHE A 106 2.43 6.01 -19.39
C PHE A 106 2.36 6.66 -18.00
N SER A 107 1.68 7.80 -17.90
CA SER A 107 1.63 8.61 -16.68
C SER A 107 1.04 7.87 -15.47
N HIS A 108 0.05 7.01 -15.68
CA HIS A 108 -0.50 6.18 -14.60
C HIS A 108 0.51 5.14 -14.08
N THR A 109 1.29 4.53 -14.97
CA THR A 109 2.38 3.63 -14.57
C THR A 109 3.44 4.39 -13.77
N PHE A 110 3.76 5.61 -14.21
CA PHE A 110 4.69 6.49 -13.50
C PHE A 110 4.21 6.82 -12.08
N SER A 111 2.96 7.25 -11.92
CA SER A 111 2.38 7.58 -10.61
C SER A 111 2.25 6.34 -9.70
N CYS A 112 1.94 5.16 -10.26
CA CYS A 112 1.97 3.90 -9.52
C CYS A 112 3.39 3.56 -9.01
N ALA A 113 4.43 3.73 -9.82
CA ALA A 113 5.80 3.49 -9.39
C ALA A 113 6.18 4.37 -8.17
N LEU A 114 5.80 5.65 -8.20
CA LEU A 114 6.02 6.58 -7.09
C LEU A 114 5.21 6.21 -5.84
N MET A 115 3.97 5.75 -5.98
CA MET A 115 3.20 5.20 -4.86
C MET A 115 3.89 3.97 -4.25
N TYR A 116 4.46 3.08 -5.07
CA TYR A 116 5.17 1.92 -4.53
C TYR A 116 6.48 2.29 -3.83
N LEU A 117 7.19 3.30 -4.34
CA LEU A 117 8.33 3.89 -3.64
C LEU A 117 7.91 4.47 -2.28
N SER A 118 6.82 5.25 -2.23
CA SER A 118 6.36 5.85 -0.96
C SER A 118 5.95 4.80 0.06
N MET A 119 5.28 3.72 -0.37
CA MET A 119 4.96 2.60 0.51
C MET A 119 6.22 1.90 1.06
N ALA A 120 7.31 1.87 0.29
CA ALA A 120 8.63 1.40 0.73
C ALA A 120 9.42 2.41 1.57
N ASN A 121 8.81 3.55 1.94
CA ASN A 121 9.46 4.67 2.64
C ASN A 121 10.60 5.33 1.84
N CYS A 122 10.45 5.37 0.50
CA CYS A 122 11.35 6.04 -0.42
C CYS A 122 10.60 7.19 -1.11
N TYR A 123 11.02 8.43 -0.87
CA TYR A 123 10.33 9.63 -1.35
C TYR A 123 11.26 10.47 -2.23
N PRO A 124 11.32 10.22 -3.56
CA PRO A 124 12.06 11.10 -4.47
C PRO A 124 11.33 12.44 -4.64
N LEU A 125 11.57 13.37 -3.70
CA LEU A 125 10.78 14.59 -3.53
C LEU A 125 10.78 15.50 -4.75
N GLU A 126 11.86 15.55 -5.52
CA GLU A 126 11.94 16.33 -6.76
C GLU A 126 10.83 15.92 -7.75
N ILE A 127 10.69 14.62 -8.00
CA ILE A 127 9.67 14.08 -8.91
C ILE A 127 8.28 14.22 -8.29
N ILE A 128 8.15 13.89 -7.00
CA ILE A 128 6.86 13.95 -6.32
C ILE A 128 6.31 15.38 -6.37
N THR A 129 7.14 16.39 -6.09
CA THR A 129 6.77 17.80 -6.17
C THR A 129 6.26 18.17 -7.56
N LYS A 130 6.93 17.69 -8.61
CA LYS A 130 6.53 17.92 -10.00
C LYS A 130 5.18 17.28 -10.34
N ILE A 131 4.91 16.04 -9.90
CA ILE A 131 3.67 15.36 -10.26
C ILE A 131 2.46 15.80 -9.43
N MET A 132 2.69 16.27 -8.20
CA MET A 132 1.66 16.79 -7.30
C MET A 132 1.25 18.22 -7.66
N ASP A 133 2.03 18.90 -8.52
CA ASP A 133 1.69 20.21 -9.06
C ASP A 133 0.34 20.20 -9.79
N HIS A 134 -0.45 21.25 -9.56
CA HIS A 134 -1.81 21.32 -10.08
C HIS A 134 -1.85 21.45 -11.61
N GLU A 135 -0.89 22.15 -12.21
CA GLU A 135 -0.82 22.23 -13.66
C GLU A 135 -0.41 20.89 -14.27
N TYR A 136 0.52 20.18 -13.64
CA TYR A 136 0.92 18.84 -14.09
C TYR A 136 -0.30 17.90 -14.13
N ILE A 137 -1.05 17.83 -13.03
CA ILE A 137 -2.26 16.99 -12.94
C ILE A 137 -3.28 17.38 -14.02
N ARG A 138 -3.53 18.68 -14.20
CA ARG A 138 -4.44 19.20 -15.24
C ARG A 138 -3.99 18.78 -16.65
N LYS A 139 -2.70 18.92 -16.97
CA LYS A 139 -2.12 18.57 -18.27
C LYS A 139 -2.20 17.08 -18.54
N VAL A 140 -1.75 16.24 -17.59
CA VAL A 140 -1.71 14.78 -17.74
C VAL A 140 -3.11 14.18 -17.85
N TYR A 141 -4.04 14.65 -17.04
CA TYR A 141 -5.40 14.11 -17.00
C TYR A 141 -6.40 14.91 -17.83
N LYS A 142 -5.93 15.84 -18.67
CA LYS A 142 -6.74 16.64 -19.62
C LYS A 142 -7.92 17.33 -18.93
N ASN A 143 -7.66 18.00 -17.80
CA ASN A 143 -8.66 18.63 -16.92
C ASN A 143 -9.75 17.68 -16.38
N ASN A 144 -9.56 16.37 -16.47
CA ASN A 144 -10.47 15.39 -15.89
C ASN A 144 -9.95 14.88 -14.55
N ALA A 145 -10.31 15.60 -13.49
CA ALA A 145 -9.99 15.26 -12.11
C ALA A 145 -10.41 13.82 -11.71
N PHE A 146 -11.43 13.25 -12.34
CA PHE A 146 -11.92 11.90 -12.03
C PHE A 146 -11.02 10.77 -12.54
N ARG A 147 -10.01 11.10 -13.37
CA ARG A 147 -8.99 10.16 -13.85
C ARG A 147 -7.78 10.04 -12.92
N VAL A 148 -7.65 10.97 -11.96
CA VAL A 148 -6.64 10.87 -10.91
C VAL A 148 -6.97 9.68 -10.02
N GLY A 149 -6.02 8.77 -9.87
CA GLY A 149 -6.22 7.50 -9.15
C GLY A 149 -5.74 7.53 -7.70
N ARG A 150 -5.90 6.39 -7.03
CA ARG A 150 -5.48 6.19 -5.63
C ARG A 150 -4.01 6.48 -5.36
N GLU A 151 -3.18 6.36 -6.39
CA GLU A 151 -1.74 6.56 -6.26
C GLU A 151 -1.40 7.96 -5.79
N TYR A 152 -2.18 8.96 -6.19
CA TYR A 152 -2.04 10.32 -5.69
C TYR A 152 -2.52 10.48 -4.24
N LEU A 153 -3.60 9.80 -3.87
CA LEU A 153 -4.08 9.80 -2.48
C LEU A 153 -3.05 9.14 -1.55
N ALA A 154 -2.48 8.01 -1.96
CA ALA A 154 -1.42 7.34 -1.22
C ALA A 154 -0.14 8.17 -1.10
N LEU A 155 0.24 8.89 -2.17
CA LEU A 155 1.36 9.83 -2.14
C LEU A 155 1.11 10.97 -1.16
N GLU A 156 -0.03 11.64 -1.26
CA GLU A 156 -0.38 12.74 -0.35
C GLU A 156 -0.43 12.30 1.11
N CYS A 157 -1.11 11.18 1.39
CA CYS A 157 -1.18 10.66 2.75
C CYS A 157 0.19 10.25 3.28
N GLY A 158 1.00 9.58 2.44
CA GLY A 158 2.38 9.22 2.78
C GLY A 158 3.24 10.44 3.11
N LEU A 159 3.20 11.49 2.28
CA LEU A 159 3.92 12.75 2.53
C LEU A 159 3.49 13.41 3.84
N LYS A 160 2.19 13.51 4.11
CA LYS A 160 1.66 14.13 5.34
C LYS A 160 2.07 13.38 6.61
N ILE A 161 2.24 12.07 6.52
CA ILE A 161 2.57 11.21 7.66
C ILE A 161 4.09 11.08 7.83
N GLU A 162 4.81 10.76 6.75
CA GLU A 162 6.18 10.27 6.79
C GLU A 162 7.22 11.32 6.37
N VAL A 163 6.79 12.45 5.79
CA VAL A 163 7.67 13.53 5.30
C VAL A 163 7.14 14.90 5.76
N PRO A 164 7.12 15.20 7.07
CA PRO A 164 6.58 16.46 7.61
C PRO A 164 7.29 17.73 7.08
N GLU A 165 8.51 17.59 6.56
CA GLU A 165 9.29 18.65 5.92
C GLU A 165 8.83 19.00 4.51
N TYR A 166 8.01 18.17 3.84
CA TYR A 166 7.55 18.42 2.48
C TYR A 166 6.76 19.74 2.38
N LYS A 167 7.18 20.64 1.48
CA LYS A 167 6.57 21.97 1.25
C LYS A 167 5.92 22.12 -0.13
N GLY A 168 5.89 21.05 -0.94
CA GLY A 168 5.29 21.10 -2.26
C GLY A 168 3.77 21.09 -2.22
N ALA A 169 3.15 21.11 -3.41
CA ALA A 169 1.70 21.08 -3.52
C ALA A 169 1.10 19.75 -3.06
N PHE A 170 -0.13 19.81 -2.55
CA PHE A 170 -1.02 18.68 -2.32
C PHE A 170 -2.18 18.71 -3.31
N LEU A 171 -2.96 17.63 -3.37
CA LEU A 171 -4.15 17.57 -4.22
C LEU A 171 -5.12 18.70 -3.87
N PRO A 172 -5.78 19.30 -4.88
CA PRO A 172 -6.94 20.14 -4.62
C PRO A 172 -7.98 19.35 -3.82
N GLU A 173 -8.55 19.97 -2.78
CA GLU A 173 -9.47 19.33 -1.83
C GLU A 173 -10.61 18.56 -2.50
N ARG A 174 -11.18 19.11 -3.58
CA ARG A 174 -12.22 18.45 -4.39
C ARG A 174 -11.76 17.11 -4.98
N ILE A 175 -10.51 17.04 -5.44
CA ILE A 175 -9.92 15.82 -6.02
C ILE A 175 -9.64 14.83 -4.90
N TYR A 176 -9.01 15.28 -3.81
CA TYR A 176 -8.75 14.49 -2.62
C TYR A 176 -10.03 13.80 -2.11
N ASN A 177 -11.07 14.59 -1.82
CA ASN A 177 -12.34 14.09 -1.29
C ASN A 177 -13.04 13.12 -2.25
N TYR A 178 -12.98 13.37 -3.56
CA TYR A 178 -13.52 12.45 -4.55
C TYR A 178 -12.82 11.09 -4.52
N ILE A 179 -11.49 11.07 -4.55
CA ILE A 179 -10.70 9.84 -4.57
C ILE A 179 -10.87 9.10 -3.23
N ALA A 180 -10.74 9.79 -2.10
CA ALA A 180 -10.90 9.20 -0.78
C ALA A 180 -12.28 8.54 -0.61
N LYS A 181 -13.37 9.25 -0.96
CA LYS A 181 -14.72 8.69 -0.92
C LYS A 181 -14.90 7.49 -1.88
N LYS A 182 -14.35 7.57 -3.09
CA LYS A 182 -14.41 6.48 -4.08
C LYS A 182 -13.70 5.22 -3.56
N HIS A 183 -12.58 5.37 -2.86
CA HIS A 183 -11.81 4.26 -2.29
C HIS A 183 -12.37 3.76 -0.95
N ALA A 184 -13.17 4.58 -0.27
CA ALA A 184 -13.90 4.25 0.94
C ALA A 184 -15.23 3.50 0.71
N ALA A 185 -15.69 3.35 -0.54
CA ALA A 185 -17.05 2.86 -0.84
C ALA A 185 -17.36 1.45 -0.29
N ASP A 186 -16.35 0.61 -0.03
CA ASP A 186 -16.52 -0.71 0.60
C ASP A 186 -16.23 -0.73 2.11
N ALA A 187 -15.86 0.40 2.71
CA ALA A 187 -15.60 0.53 4.14
C ALA A 187 -16.88 0.75 4.95
N VAL A 188 -18.03 0.95 4.28
CA VAL A 188 -19.34 1.09 4.95
C VAL A 188 -19.66 -0.20 5.70
N TRP A 189 -19.62 -0.10 7.02
CA TRP A 189 -20.12 -1.14 7.92
C TRP A 189 -21.60 -1.44 7.60
N ARG A 190 -21.95 -2.72 7.54
CA ARG A 190 -23.33 -3.17 7.34
C ARG A 190 -23.63 -4.18 8.43
N GLU A 191 -24.68 -3.92 9.20
CA GLU A 191 -25.08 -4.78 10.33
C GLU A 191 -25.71 -6.10 9.87
N ASP A 192 -26.13 -6.23 8.60
CA ASP A 192 -26.84 -7.41 8.10
C ASP A 192 -26.01 -8.26 7.09
N PRO A 193 -25.64 -9.51 7.44
CA PRO A 193 -24.95 -10.45 6.56
C PRO A 193 -25.84 -11.14 5.50
N SER A 194 -27.17 -10.93 5.52
CA SER A 194 -28.14 -11.60 4.64
C SER A 194 -28.01 -11.19 3.16
N GLN A 195 -27.41 -10.03 2.87
CA GLN A 195 -27.25 -9.51 1.52
C GLN A 195 -25.84 -9.75 0.98
N ARG A 196 -25.62 -10.72 0.07
CA ARG A 196 -24.46 -10.85 -0.86
C ARG A 196 -23.18 -10.05 -0.46
N VAL A 197 -22.72 -10.18 0.78
CA VAL A 197 -21.65 -9.35 1.32
C VAL A 197 -20.31 -9.98 0.96
N GLN A 198 -19.32 -9.13 0.67
CA GLN A 198 -17.96 -9.57 0.35
C GLN A 198 -17.38 -10.34 1.54
N THR A 199 -16.48 -11.31 1.29
CA THR A 199 -15.83 -12.13 2.34
C THR A 199 -15.24 -11.32 3.49
N TYR A 200 -14.67 -10.13 3.19
CA TYR A 200 -14.15 -9.21 4.21
C TYR A 200 -15.22 -8.73 5.20
N GLN A 201 -16.42 -8.40 4.73
CA GLN A 201 -17.49 -7.89 5.59
C GLN A 201 -18.02 -8.98 6.53
N LYS A 202 -18.07 -10.24 6.07
CA LYS A 202 -18.38 -11.38 6.94
C LYS A 202 -17.32 -11.55 8.03
N PHE A 203 -16.05 -11.47 7.66
CA PHE A 203 -14.95 -11.56 8.63
C PHE A 203 -14.98 -10.41 9.64
N LEU A 204 -15.17 -9.17 9.17
CA LEU A 204 -15.34 -8.01 10.03
C LEU A 204 -16.51 -8.20 10.99
N PHE A 205 -17.64 -8.75 10.52
CA PHE A 205 -18.81 -9.02 11.34
C PHE A 205 -18.57 -10.07 12.42
N GLU A 206 -17.90 -11.17 12.08
CA GLU A 206 -17.53 -12.19 13.06
C GLU A 206 -16.60 -11.61 14.14
N VAL A 207 -15.58 -10.85 13.73
CA VAL A 207 -14.65 -10.22 14.67
C VAL A 207 -15.37 -9.23 15.58
N THR A 208 -16.24 -8.37 15.04
CA THR A 208 -16.98 -7.38 15.86
C THR A 208 -17.99 -8.06 16.78
N HIS A 209 -18.60 -9.18 16.36
CA HIS A 209 -19.51 -9.98 17.18
C HIS A 209 -18.84 -10.53 18.45
N TYR A 210 -17.57 -10.98 18.35
CA TYR A 210 -16.81 -11.41 19.52
C TYR A 210 -16.22 -10.23 20.29
N LEU A 211 -15.73 -9.21 19.59
CA LEU A 211 -15.12 -8.04 20.20
C LEU A 211 -16.08 -7.33 21.15
N LYS A 212 -17.35 -7.15 20.76
CA LYS A 212 -18.36 -6.53 21.64
C LYS A 212 -18.56 -7.26 22.97
N GLN A 213 -18.32 -8.58 23.01
CA GLN A 213 -18.40 -9.37 24.25
C GLN A 213 -17.20 -9.16 25.16
N ILE A 214 -16.05 -8.78 24.58
CA ILE A 214 -14.80 -8.56 25.32
C ILE A 214 -14.71 -7.12 25.82
N VAL A 215 -14.97 -6.14 24.95
CA VAL A 215 -14.71 -4.73 25.24
C VAL A 215 -15.97 -3.93 25.55
N GLY A 216 -17.15 -4.43 25.17
CA GLY A 216 -18.42 -3.72 25.24
C GLY A 216 -18.78 -3.02 23.93
N GLU A 217 -20.08 -2.81 23.69
CA GLU A 217 -20.61 -2.38 22.40
C GLU A 217 -20.15 -0.98 21.94
N LYS A 218 -19.85 -0.09 22.88
CA LYS A 218 -19.44 1.30 22.59
C LYS A 218 -17.93 1.52 22.57
N ASN A 219 -17.17 0.49 22.93
CA ASN A 219 -15.74 0.58 23.22
C ASN A 219 -14.85 0.18 22.02
N TYR A 220 -15.43 0.14 20.83
CA TYR A 220 -14.72 0.01 19.58
C TYR A 220 -15.36 0.91 18.53
N TYR A 221 -14.59 1.30 17.51
CA TYR A 221 -15.09 2.10 16.40
C TYR A 221 -14.46 1.61 15.09
N ILE A 222 -15.28 1.44 14.06
CA ILE A 222 -14.81 0.94 12.76
C ILE A 222 -14.65 2.13 11.83
N ASP A 223 -13.41 2.44 11.44
CA ASP A 223 -13.14 3.61 10.62
C ASP A 223 -11.86 3.47 9.79
N GLN A 224 -11.78 4.29 8.74
CA GLN A 224 -10.57 4.45 7.93
C GLN A 224 -9.74 5.61 8.45
N VAL A 225 -8.94 5.34 9.49
CA VAL A 225 -7.97 6.32 10.02
C VAL A 225 -6.87 6.67 9.00
N LEU A 226 -6.65 5.79 8.01
CA LEU A 226 -5.80 6.01 6.86
C LEU A 226 -6.62 5.90 5.56
N PRO A 227 -7.02 7.03 4.94
CA PRO A 227 -8.01 7.04 3.86
C PRO A 227 -7.51 6.46 2.53
N HIS A 228 -6.19 6.34 2.34
CA HIS A 228 -5.59 5.67 1.18
C HIS A 228 -5.65 4.13 1.26
N TYR A 229 -6.00 3.56 2.41
CA TYR A 229 -6.26 2.13 2.55
C TYR A 229 -7.75 1.82 2.41
N ARG A 230 -8.08 0.87 1.53
CA ARG A 230 -9.49 0.51 1.21
C ARG A 230 -10.26 -0.10 2.38
N ARG A 231 -9.58 -0.73 3.34
CA ARG A 231 -10.20 -1.47 4.43
C ARG A 231 -10.09 -0.65 5.71
N ALA A 232 -11.23 -0.46 6.37
CA ALA A 232 -11.33 0.14 7.70
C ALA A 232 -10.62 -0.72 8.74
N ASP A 233 -10.17 -0.06 9.79
CA ASP A 233 -9.60 -0.66 10.99
C ASP A 233 -10.63 -0.66 12.11
N ILE A 234 -10.50 -1.59 13.04
CA ILE A 234 -11.24 -1.55 14.29
C ILE A 234 -10.36 -0.80 15.29
N ILE A 235 -10.82 0.35 15.76
CA ILE A 235 -10.11 1.21 16.69
C ILE A 235 -10.57 0.93 18.10
N LEU A 236 -9.60 0.72 18.99
CA LEU A 236 -9.79 0.57 20.43
C LEU A 236 -9.03 1.67 21.15
N CYS A 237 -9.55 2.10 22.30
CA CYS A 237 -8.96 3.14 23.11
C CYS A 237 -8.97 2.71 24.58
N LEU A 238 -7.83 2.83 25.24
CA LEU A 238 -7.68 2.62 26.68
C LEU A 238 -7.24 3.91 27.36
N ASP A 239 -7.76 4.17 28.56
CA ASP A 239 -7.26 5.22 29.42
C ASP A 239 -5.94 4.83 30.11
N ARG A 240 -5.50 5.66 31.07
CA ARG A 240 -4.26 5.42 31.84
C ARG A 240 -4.37 4.25 32.81
N GLU A 241 -5.59 3.83 33.16
CA GLU A 241 -5.90 2.70 34.04
C GLU A 241 -6.17 1.41 33.25
N ASP A 242 -5.89 1.41 31.95
CA ASP A 242 -6.16 0.29 31.03
C ASP A 242 -7.64 -0.10 30.94
N LYS A 243 -8.54 0.88 31.14
CA LYS A 243 -9.98 0.71 30.91
C LYS A 243 -10.37 1.17 29.52
N PHE A 244 -11.27 0.43 28.89
CA PHE A 244 -11.82 0.82 27.60
C PHE A 244 -12.64 2.10 27.71
N VAL A 245 -12.42 3.00 26.75
CA VAL A 245 -13.17 4.25 26.59
C VAL A 245 -13.70 4.33 25.17
N GLU A 246 -14.86 4.99 24.99
CA GLU A 246 -15.53 5.11 23.70
C GLU A 246 -14.66 5.92 22.71
N PRO A 247 -14.17 5.30 21.61
CA PRO A 247 -13.30 6.00 20.66
C PRO A 247 -14.07 6.93 19.73
N GLN A 248 -15.35 6.64 19.48
CA GLN A 248 -16.17 7.31 18.46
C GLN A 248 -16.28 8.83 18.66
N PRO A 249 -16.64 9.38 19.84
CA PRO A 249 -16.80 10.84 20.00
C PRO A 249 -15.52 11.63 19.68
N MET A 250 -14.36 11.04 19.97
CA MET A 250 -13.06 11.67 19.70
C MET A 250 -12.68 11.62 18.22
N LEU A 251 -13.05 10.54 17.51
CA LEU A 251 -12.70 10.35 16.10
C LEU A 251 -13.73 10.94 15.13
N ASP A 252 -15.00 11.08 15.54
CA ASP A 252 -16.04 11.77 14.78
C ASP A 252 -15.83 13.29 14.75
N ALA A 253 -15.09 13.83 15.72
CA ALA A 253 -14.65 15.23 15.72
C ALA A 253 -13.64 15.55 14.60
N LEU A 254 -13.03 14.52 14.00
CA LEU A 254 -12.06 14.65 12.90
C LEU A 254 -12.77 14.50 11.54
N PRO A 255 -12.29 15.20 10.48
CA PRO A 255 -12.91 15.11 9.16
C PRO A 255 -12.97 13.67 8.62
N THR A 256 -14.12 13.31 8.05
CA THR A 256 -14.30 12.01 7.37
C THR A 256 -13.37 11.90 6.15
N PHE A 257 -12.89 10.69 5.86
CA PHE A 257 -11.99 10.42 4.73
C PHE A 257 -10.65 11.16 4.77
N HIS A 258 -10.26 11.65 5.94
CA HIS A 258 -8.96 12.26 6.19
C HIS A 258 -8.11 11.36 7.09
N ILE A 259 -6.80 11.63 7.10
CA ILE A 259 -5.90 11.01 8.07
C ILE A 259 -6.38 11.42 9.46
N LYS A 260 -6.55 10.44 10.35
CA LYS A 260 -6.95 10.67 11.73
C LYS A 260 -5.79 10.32 12.66
N PRO A 261 -5.03 11.29 13.18
CA PRO A 261 -4.06 11.05 14.24
C PRO A 261 -4.76 10.61 15.52
N ALA A 262 -4.12 9.76 16.30
CA ALA A 262 -4.60 9.32 17.60
C ALA A 262 -4.64 10.51 18.58
N PRO A 263 -5.80 10.82 19.19
CA PRO A 263 -5.89 11.85 20.22
C PRO A 263 -4.94 11.61 21.40
N HIS A 264 -4.34 12.67 21.93
CA HIS A 264 -3.42 12.57 23.06
C HIS A 264 -4.13 12.13 24.36
N GLY A 265 -3.36 11.52 25.27
CA GLY A 265 -3.82 11.19 26.63
C GLY A 265 -4.32 9.77 26.84
N TYR A 266 -4.42 8.97 25.76
CA TYR A 266 -4.94 7.60 25.78
C TYR A 266 -3.99 6.65 25.03
N LYS A 267 -4.16 5.34 25.25
CA LYS A 267 -3.50 4.29 24.47
C LYS A 267 -4.45 3.85 23.36
N TRP A 268 -4.06 4.10 22.12
CA TRP A 268 -4.86 3.77 20.94
C TRP A 268 -4.34 2.53 20.25
N PHE A 269 -5.25 1.64 19.85
CA PHE A 269 -4.93 0.43 19.11
C PHE A 269 -5.72 0.42 17.81
N ALA A 270 -5.07 -0.01 16.73
CA ALA A 270 -5.71 -0.23 15.45
C ALA A 270 -5.64 -1.72 15.13
N LEU A 271 -6.76 -2.41 15.26
CA LEU A 271 -6.90 -3.80 14.86
C LEU A 271 -7.12 -3.88 13.34
N VAL A 272 -6.05 -4.27 12.66
CA VAL A 272 -5.94 -4.40 11.21
C VAL A 272 -6.30 -5.84 10.83
N LEU A 273 -7.47 -6.02 10.22
CA LEU A 273 -7.94 -7.35 9.84
C LEU A 273 -7.13 -7.96 8.69
N ALA A 274 -6.19 -8.84 9.04
CA ALA A 274 -5.33 -9.56 8.11
C ALA A 274 -6.12 -10.59 7.29
N THR A 275 -6.55 -10.21 6.09
CA THR A 275 -6.98 -11.15 5.04
C THR A 275 -5.81 -11.68 4.21
N PHE A 276 -6.06 -12.62 3.29
CA PHE A 276 -5.07 -13.27 2.39
C PHE A 276 -4.12 -12.34 1.62
N ASN A 277 -4.38 -11.03 1.56
CA ASN A 277 -3.50 -10.06 0.89
C ASN A 277 -2.49 -9.37 1.84
N HIS A 278 -2.59 -9.60 3.14
CA HIS A 278 -1.75 -8.93 4.15
C HIS A 278 -0.50 -9.72 4.51
N THR A 279 -0.52 -11.03 4.30
CA THR A 279 0.62 -11.93 4.53
C THR A 279 0.97 -12.69 3.26
N PHE A 280 2.19 -13.22 3.19
CA PHE A 280 2.55 -14.15 2.12
C PHE A 280 1.80 -15.47 2.29
N TYR A 281 1.51 -16.11 1.16
CA TYR A 281 0.79 -17.37 1.15
C TYR A 281 1.52 -18.43 1.99
N ALA A 282 0.80 -19.03 2.95
CA ALA A 282 1.31 -20.00 3.92
C ALA A 282 2.47 -19.48 4.81
N SER A 283 2.50 -18.16 5.05
CA SER A 283 3.43 -17.50 5.98
C SER A 283 2.67 -16.54 6.89
N SER A 284 3.21 -16.30 8.09
CA SER A 284 2.77 -15.22 8.97
C SER A 284 3.49 -13.90 8.68
N GLU A 285 4.44 -13.90 7.75
CA GLU A 285 5.16 -12.68 7.37
C GLU A 285 4.27 -11.73 6.59
N MET A 286 4.28 -10.47 7.04
CA MET A 286 3.53 -9.39 6.44
C MET A 286 4.14 -8.95 5.11
N THR A 287 3.27 -8.61 4.17
CA THR A 287 3.66 -7.97 2.90
C THR A 287 4.06 -6.52 3.17
N GLY A 288 4.86 -5.93 2.28
CA GLY A 288 5.24 -4.52 2.44
C GLY A 288 4.08 -3.53 2.50
N PRO A 289 2.94 -3.70 1.77
CA PRO A 289 1.76 -2.88 1.99
C PRO A 289 1.23 -2.88 3.42
N THR A 290 1.26 -4.06 4.07
CA THR A 290 0.85 -4.21 5.47
C THR A 290 1.88 -3.56 6.40
N CYS A 291 3.17 -3.80 6.17
CA CYS A 291 4.25 -3.15 6.92
C CYS A 291 4.19 -1.61 6.81
N ALA A 292 3.89 -1.09 5.62
CA ALA A 292 3.70 0.35 5.39
C ALA A 292 2.49 0.89 6.18
N LYS A 293 1.39 0.14 6.21
CA LYS A 293 0.20 0.53 6.99
C LYS A 293 0.54 0.60 8.48
N PHE A 294 1.20 -0.42 8.99
CA PHE A 294 1.63 -0.51 10.39
C PHE A 294 2.52 0.68 10.76
N ARG A 295 3.55 0.93 9.98
CA ARG A 295 4.46 2.06 10.17
C ARG A 295 3.73 3.40 10.20
N GLN A 296 2.77 3.61 9.30
CA GLN A 296 1.99 4.86 9.24
C GLN A 296 1.02 4.98 10.42
N LEU A 297 0.40 3.89 10.87
CA LEU A 297 -0.43 3.86 12.08
C LEU A 297 0.39 4.22 13.33
N GLU A 298 1.61 3.68 13.45
CA GLU A 298 2.53 3.96 14.56
C GLU A 298 2.91 5.45 14.62
N ILE A 299 3.24 6.06 13.47
CA ILE A 299 3.54 7.49 13.38
C ILE A 299 2.33 8.34 13.82
N LEU A 300 1.12 7.88 13.53
CA LEU A 300 -0.11 8.55 13.95
C LEU A 300 -0.48 8.30 15.42
N GLY A 301 0.30 7.52 16.17
CA GLY A 301 0.07 7.26 17.59
C GLY A 301 -0.83 6.05 17.90
N TYR A 302 -1.15 5.23 16.90
CA TYR A 302 -1.83 3.96 17.12
C TYR A 302 -0.82 2.82 17.29
N LYS A 303 -1.13 1.86 18.14
CA LYS A 303 -0.46 0.56 18.18
C LYS A 303 -1.20 -0.41 17.25
N PRO A 304 -0.64 -0.75 16.07
CA PRO A 304 -1.29 -1.71 15.18
C PRO A 304 -1.23 -3.13 15.75
N ILE A 305 -2.32 -3.87 15.60
CA ILE A 305 -2.45 -5.29 15.97
C ILE A 305 -3.19 -6.02 14.83
N THR A 306 -2.85 -7.29 14.57
CA THR A 306 -3.50 -8.15 13.56
C THR A 306 -4.08 -9.40 14.18
#